data_AF-A0A970HJZ5-F1
#
_entry.id   AF-A0A970HJZ5-F1
#
_cell.length_a   1.000
_cell.length_b   1.000
_cell.length_c   1.000
_cell.angle_alpha   90.00
_cell.angle_beta   90.00
_cell.angle_gamma   90.00
#
_symmetry.space_group_name_H-M   'P 1'
#
loop_
_entity.id
_entity.type
_entity.pdbx_description
1 polymer ?
#
loop_
_entity_poly.entity_id
_entity_poly.type
_entity_poly.pdbx_seq_one_letter_code
_entity_poly.pdbx_strand_id
1 'polypeptide(L)'
;GGGQVGRHPSGPIKEEGVMPKLMRRYSNLYADLSDPSPWHALTRDPDYGPKFVMEFQDKLLFGTDIITPESEFPMIDLLKDWKDTGKITGQAFAKIARENAIKLLDL
;
A
#
# COMPACT_ATOMS: atom_id res chain seq x y z
N GLY A 1 10.32 12.53 -13.53
CA GLY A 1 9.32 11.61 -14.10
C GLY A 1 8.22 11.45 -13.08
N GLY A 2 7.00 11.74 -13.49
CA GLY A 2 5.80 11.81 -12.64
C GLY A 2 4.92 13.02 -12.98
N GLY A 3 4.48 13.15 -14.23
CA GLY A 3 3.58 14.21 -14.69
C GLY A 3 2.14 14.07 -14.20
N GLN A 4 1.83 13.02 -13.42
CA GLN A 4 0.56 12.88 -12.70
C GLN A 4 0.70 13.57 -11.33
N VAL A 5 0.57 14.90 -11.34
CA VAL A 5 0.67 15.78 -10.17
C VAL A 5 -0.71 16.03 -9.53
N GLY A 6 -0.74 16.38 -8.24
CA GLY A 6 -1.96 16.58 -7.44
C GLY A 6 -2.04 15.63 -6.25
N ARG A 7 -2.98 15.86 -5.33
CA ARG A 7 -3.11 15.09 -4.08
C ARG A 7 -3.54 13.64 -4.35
N HIS A 8 -4.56 13.44 -5.19
CA HIS A 8 -5.08 12.13 -5.58
C HIS A 8 -5.34 12.14 -7.09
N PRO A 9 -4.30 11.97 -7.92
CA PRO A 9 -4.48 11.90 -9.37
C PRO A 9 -5.38 10.72 -9.72
N SER A 10 -6.27 10.88 -10.70
CA SER A 10 -7.18 9.82 -11.15
C SER A 10 -6.68 9.13 -12.42
N GLY A 11 -7.27 7.97 -12.70
CA GLY A 11 -6.96 7.14 -13.86
C GLY A 11 -5.66 6.34 -13.75
N PRO A 12 -5.33 5.55 -14.79
CA PRO A 12 -4.19 4.63 -14.78
C PRO A 12 -2.84 5.31 -14.55
N ILE A 13 -1.86 4.56 -14.05
CA ILE A 13 -0.48 5.03 -13.92
C ILE A 13 0.11 5.17 -15.34
N LYS A 14 0.46 6.40 -15.74
CA LYS A 14 1.08 6.65 -17.05
C LYS A 14 2.59 6.38 -17.04
N GLU A 15 3.22 6.70 -15.92
CA GLU A 15 4.64 6.50 -15.69
C GLU A 15 4.91 6.25 -14.21
N GLU A 16 6.00 5.51 -13.93
CA GLU A 16 6.39 5.21 -12.57
C GLU A 16 6.77 6.48 -11.79
N GLY A 17 6.12 6.68 -10.65
CA GLY A 17 6.40 7.76 -9.72
C GLY A 17 7.74 7.62 -8.99
N VAL A 18 8.02 8.55 -8.09
CA VAL A 18 9.28 8.54 -7.31
C VAL A 18 9.29 7.45 -6.22
N MET A 19 8.12 7.05 -5.71
CA MET A 19 8.01 6.10 -4.59
C MET A 19 8.69 4.75 -4.85
N PRO A 20 8.38 4.00 -5.95
CA PRO A 20 9.08 2.75 -6.25
C PRO A 20 10.61 2.91 -6.35
N LYS A 21 11.09 4.03 -6.92
CA LYS A 21 12.52 4.30 -7.08
C LYS A 21 13.20 4.47 -5.72
N LEU A 22 12.57 5.19 -4.79
CA LEU A 22 13.09 5.38 -3.44
C LEU A 22 13.04 4.07 -2.65
N MET A 23 11.96 3.31 -2.75
CA MET A 23 11.81 2.04 -2.03
C MET A 23 12.79 0.97 -2.54
N ARG A 24 13.15 0.96 -3.84
CA ARG A 24 14.23 0.09 -4.34
C ARG A 24 15.61 0.55 -3.84
N ARG A 25 15.85 1.86 -3.78
CA ARG A 25 17.14 2.45 -3.41
C ARG A 25 17.48 2.30 -1.93
N TYR A 26 16.49 2.50 -1.05
CA TYR A 26 16.70 2.54 0.40
C TYR A 26 16.11 1.29 1.05
N SER A 27 16.98 0.41 1.56
CA SER A 27 16.58 -0.84 2.23
C SER A 27 15.77 -0.59 3.50
N ASN A 28 16.02 0.53 4.17
CA ASN A 28 15.39 0.96 5.43
C ASN A 28 14.20 1.92 5.25
N LEU A 29 13.75 2.16 4.02
CA LEU A 29 12.56 2.99 3.77
C LEU A 29 11.29 2.12 3.82
N TYR A 30 10.39 2.47 4.73
CA TYR A 30 9.08 1.85 4.87
C TYR A 30 7.98 2.84 4.46
N ALA A 31 6.81 2.32 4.08
CA ALA A 31 5.62 3.12 3.85
C ALA A 31 4.44 2.53 4.62
N ASP A 32 3.61 3.39 5.17
CA ASP A 32 2.39 3.03 5.88
C ASP A 32 1.16 3.15 4.97
N LEU A 33 0.16 2.31 5.23
CA LEU A 33 -1.13 2.25 4.56
C LEU A 33 -2.23 2.74 5.51
N SER A 34 -2.06 3.93 6.09
CA SER A 34 -2.82 4.39 7.25
C SER A 34 -3.98 5.35 6.97
N ASP A 35 -3.93 6.13 5.89
CA ASP A 35 -4.94 7.16 5.56
C ASP A 35 -5.65 6.84 4.21
N PRO A 36 -6.56 7.70 3.72
CA PRO A 36 -7.21 7.52 2.41
C PRO A 36 -6.26 7.65 1.21
N SER A 37 -5.08 8.26 1.37
CA SER A 37 -4.15 8.53 0.27
C SER A 37 -3.51 7.29 -0.37
N PRO A 38 -2.95 6.30 0.37
CA PRO A 38 -2.49 5.04 -0.20
C PRO A 38 -3.63 4.26 -0.82
N TRP A 39 -4.85 4.32 -0.25
CA TRP A 39 -6.02 3.69 -0.87
C TRP A 39 -6.25 4.26 -2.28
N HIS A 40 -6.33 5.58 -2.42
CA HIS A 40 -6.46 6.22 -3.74
C HIS A 40 -5.30 5.89 -4.69
N ALA A 41 -4.07 5.86 -4.19
CA ALA A 41 -2.90 5.55 -5.00
C ALA A 41 -2.92 4.11 -5.53
N LEU A 42 -3.39 3.16 -4.72
CA LEU A 42 -3.44 1.73 -5.04
C LEU A 42 -4.65 1.36 -5.90
N THR A 43 -5.80 2.00 -5.72
CA THR A 43 -7.04 1.63 -6.43
C THR A 43 -7.23 2.33 -7.77
N ARG A 44 -6.54 3.44 -8.03
CA ARG A 44 -6.70 4.20 -9.29
C ARG A 44 -6.27 3.43 -10.55
N ASP A 45 -5.48 2.38 -10.38
CA ASP A 45 -5.04 1.49 -11.45
C ASP A 45 -5.08 0.03 -10.94
N PRO A 46 -6.04 -0.79 -11.41
CA PRO A 46 -6.27 -2.13 -10.89
C PRO A 46 -5.14 -3.11 -11.20
N ASP A 47 -4.30 -2.83 -12.21
CA ASP A 47 -3.18 -3.68 -12.59
C ASP A 47 -1.89 -3.25 -11.88
N TYR A 48 -1.74 -1.96 -11.56
CA TYR A 48 -0.53 -1.44 -10.92
C TYR A 48 -0.53 -1.64 -9.41
N GLY A 49 -1.65 -1.38 -8.73
CA GLY A 49 -1.74 -1.44 -7.26
C GLY A 49 -1.28 -2.78 -6.67
N PRO A 50 -1.82 -3.93 -7.12
CA PRO A 50 -1.38 -5.24 -6.64
C PRO A 50 0.09 -5.53 -6.94
N LYS A 51 0.60 -5.11 -8.10
CA LYS A 51 2.03 -5.27 -8.47
C LYS A 51 2.94 -4.50 -7.53
N PHE A 52 2.59 -3.24 -7.22
CA PHE A 52 3.33 -2.42 -6.26
C PHE A 52 3.36 -3.07 -4.89
N VAL A 53 2.21 -3.54 -4.41
CA VAL A 53 2.11 -4.22 -3.11
C VAL A 53 2.93 -5.50 -3.07
N MET A 54 2.90 -6.31 -4.13
CA MET A 54 3.69 -7.54 -4.22
C MET A 54 5.20 -7.28 -4.27
N GLU A 55 5.63 -6.26 -5.01
CA GLU A 55 7.05 -5.86 -5.10
C GLU A 55 7.59 -5.36 -3.75
N PHE A 56 6.82 -4.52 -3.05
CA PHE A 56 7.27 -3.86 -1.83
C PHE A 56 6.70 -4.47 -0.55
N GLN A 57 6.18 -5.69 -0.60
CA GLN A 57 5.46 -6.35 0.51
C GLN A 57 6.21 -6.37 1.85
N ASP A 58 7.55 -6.37 1.84
CA ASP A 58 8.40 -6.39 3.06
C ASP A 58 8.64 -5.00 3.67
N LYS A 59 8.11 -3.94 3.04
CA LYS A 59 8.31 -2.53 3.40
C LYS A 59 7.01 -1.76 3.61
N LEU A 60 5.87 -2.45 3.54
CA LEU A 60 4.55 -1.86 3.71
C LEU A 60 3.96 -2.24 5.08
N LEU A 61 3.38 -1.26 5.77
CA LEU A 61 2.81 -1.43 7.11
C LEU A 61 1.34 -1.02 7.07
N PHE A 62 0.44 -1.90 7.51
CA PHE A 62 -0.94 -1.49 7.74
C PHE A 62 -1.07 -0.61 8.98
N GLY A 63 -1.86 0.45 8.87
CA GLY A 63 -2.27 1.32 9.96
C GLY A 63 -3.67 1.84 9.68
N THR A 64 -4.28 2.53 10.64
CA THR A 64 -5.64 3.05 10.45
C THR A 64 -5.77 4.55 10.64
N ASP A 65 -4.81 5.22 11.30
CA ASP A 65 -4.93 6.66 11.61
C ASP A 65 -6.30 7.04 12.25
N ILE A 66 -6.91 6.10 12.99
CA ILE A 66 -8.24 6.27 13.59
C ILE A 66 -8.15 7.17 14.81
N ILE A 67 -8.99 8.19 14.83
CA ILE A 67 -9.26 9.00 16.01
C ILE A 67 -10.72 8.93 16.50
N THR A 68 -11.63 8.33 15.72
CA THR A 68 -13.04 8.13 16.11
C THR A 68 -13.56 6.73 15.74
N PRO A 69 -14.50 6.15 16.54
CA PRO A 69 -15.08 4.84 16.25
C PRO A 69 -15.83 4.73 14.91
N GLU A 70 -16.33 5.85 14.37
CA GLU A 70 -17.13 5.90 13.14
C GLU A 70 -16.29 5.96 11.86
N SER A 71 -14.96 6.00 11.99
CA SER A 71 -14.08 6.13 10.83
C SER A 71 -14.12 4.88 9.93
N GLU A 72 -14.26 5.07 8.62
CA GLU A 72 -14.27 3.99 7.62
C GLU A 72 -12.87 3.69 7.07
N PHE A 73 -12.55 2.41 6.87
CA PHE A 73 -11.24 1.96 6.38
C PHE A 73 -11.34 1.05 5.16
N PRO A 74 -11.57 1.60 3.96
CA PRO A 74 -11.71 0.81 2.74
C PRO A 74 -10.41 0.05 2.38
N MET A 75 -9.27 0.40 2.98
CA MET A 75 -8.02 -0.35 2.86
C MET A 75 -8.15 -1.79 3.41
N ILE A 76 -8.92 -2.00 4.49
CA ILE A 76 -9.12 -3.33 5.08
C ILE A 76 -9.81 -4.25 4.07
N ASP A 77 -10.89 -3.76 3.47
CA ASP A 77 -11.67 -4.52 2.50
C ASP A 77 -10.89 -4.74 1.21
N LEU A 78 -10.13 -3.74 0.75
CA LEU A 78 -9.26 -3.86 -0.42
C LEU A 78 -8.22 -4.98 -0.25
N LEU A 79 -7.49 -5.01 0.87
CA LEU A 79 -6.45 -6.00 1.09
C LEU A 79 -7.03 -7.41 1.26
N LYS A 80 -8.21 -7.53 1.88
CA LYS A 80 -8.94 -8.81 1.97
C LYS A 80 -9.39 -9.28 0.59
N ASP A 81 -10.04 -8.42 -0.20
CA ASP A 81 -10.47 -8.72 -1.56
C ASP A 81 -9.29 -9.14 -2.43
N TRP A 82 -8.18 -8.40 -2.40
CA TRP A 82 -7.00 -8.75 -3.19
C TRP A 82 -6.39 -10.10 -2.81
N LYS A 83 -6.43 -10.45 -1.52
CA LYS A 83 -5.98 -11.77 -1.05
C LYS A 83 -6.95 -12.86 -1.49
N ASP A 84 -8.26 -12.66 -1.31
CA ASP A 84 -9.30 -13.65 -1.60
C ASP A 84 -9.46 -13.89 -3.11
N THR A 85 -9.25 -12.86 -3.94
CA THR A 85 -9.26 -12.94 -5.41
C THR A 85 -7.91 -13.30 -6.02
N GLY A 86 -6.86 -13.47 -5.21
CA GLY A 86 -5.52 -13.86 -5.67
C GLY A 86 -4.72 -12.76 -6.37
N LYS A 87 -5.15 -11.49 -6.28
CA LYS A 87 -4.36 -10.33 -6.77
C LYS A 87 -3.09 -10.12 -5.96
N ILE A 88 -3.09 -10.48 -4.68
CA ILE A 88 -1.90 -10.59 -3.83
C ILE A 88 -1.87 -11.95 -3.16
N THR A 89 -0.67 -12.40 -2.77
CA THR A 89 -0.53 -13.67 -2.06
C THR A 89 -0.95 -13.54 -0.59
N GLY A 90 -1.33 -14.67 0.02
CA GLY A 90 -1.57 -14.75 1.47
C GLY A 90 -0.34 -14.32 2.30
N GLN A 91 0.87 -14.60 1.81
CA GLN A 91 2.12 -14.16 2.44
C GLN A 91 2.27 -12.63 2.38
N ALA A 92 2.05 -12.01 1.22
CA ALA A 92 2.10 -10.56 1.10
C ALA A 92 1.07 -9.89 2.03
N PHE A 93 -0.16 -10.42 2.07
CA PHE A 93 -1.18 -9.96 3.00
C PHE A 93 -0.71 -10.06 4.47
N ALA A 94 -0.18 -11.21 4.90
CA ALA A 94 0.27 -11.42 6.27
C ALA A 94 1.39 -10.46 6.68
N LYS A 95 2.37 -10.24 5.79
CA LYS A 95 3.45 -9.27 6.00
C LYS A 95 2.94 -7.87 6.26
N ILE A 96 2.06 -7.40 5.39
CA ILE A 96 1.53 -6.03 5.43
C ILE A 96 0.61 -5.84 6.64
N ALA A 97 -0.27 -6.80 6.88
CA ALA A 97 -1.26 -6.74 7.95
C ALA A 97 -0.64 -6.88 9.35
N ARG A 98 0.53 -7.51 9.49
CA ARG A 98 1.10 -7.83 10.81
C ARG A 98 2.62 -8.00 10.85
N GLU A 99 3.19 -8.88 10.02
CA GLU A 99 4.54 -9.40 10.28
C GLU A 99 5.64 -8.34 10.12
N ASN A 100 5.47 -7.39 9.20
CA ASN A 100 6.43 -6.29 9.04
C ASN A 100 6.48 -5.39 10.27
N ALA A 101 5.33 -5.12 10.89
CA ALA A 101 5.26 -4.29 12.09
C ALA A 101 5.99 -4.98 13.26
N ILE A 102 5.77 -6.28 13.44
CA ILE A 102 6.47 -7.08 14.45
C ILE A 102 7.98 -7.03 14.24
N LYS A 103 8.43 -7.26 13.00
CA LYS A 103 9.85 -7.24 12.66
C LYS A 103 10.49 -5.86 12.85
N LEU A 104 9.80 -4.78 12.48
CA LEU A 104 10.34 -3.42 12.51
C LEU A 104 10.33 -2.83 13.93
N LEU A 105 9.30 -3.12 14.71
CA LEU A 105 9.04 -2.51 16.01
C LEU A 105 9.41 -3.42 17.20
N ASP A 106 9.87 -4.65 16.92
CA ASP A 106 10.29 -5.64 17.93
C ASP A 106 9.18 -5.96 18.94
N LEU A 107 8.00 -6.38 18.42
CA LEU A 107 6.77 -6.65 19.18
C LEU A 107 6.55 -8.13 19.55
#